data_AF-A0A1L8E818-F1
#
_entry.id   AF-A0A1L8E818-F1
#
_cell.length_a   1.000
_cell.length_b   1.000
_cell.length_c   1.000
_cell.angle_alpha   90.00
_cell.angle_beta   90.00
_cell.angle_gamma   90.00
#
_symmetry.space_group_name_H-M   'P 1'
#
loop_
_entity.id
_entity.type
_entity.pdbx_description
1 polymer ?
#
loop_
_entity_poly.entity_id
_entity_poly.type
_entity_poly.pdbx_seq_one_letter_code
_entity_poly.pdbx_strand_id
1 'polypeptide(L)' 'IQLVLMGLFFYVHSVALIEDLPIEEEYHSLDEFYSAANAAYNQNAYNCWIAACIYVLTLLLSAQQFYVNSRVTAN' A
#
# COMPACT_ATOMS: atom_id res chain seq x y z
N ILE A 1 2.02 6.46 7.30
CA ILE A 1 2.67 7.42 6.36
C ILE A 1 3.48 6.69 5.31
N GLN A 2 4.44 5.83 5.68
CA GLN A 2 5.23 5.03 4.72
C GLN A 2 4.35 4.27 3.71
N LEU A 3 3.35 3.52 4.17
CA LEU A 3 2.45 2.74 3.30
C LEU A 3 1.64 3.58 2.32
N VAL A 4 1.29 4.81 2.70
CA VAL A 4 0.54 5.74 1.84
C VAL A 4 1.43 6.29 0.73
N LEU A 5 2.66 6.68 1.08
CA LEU A 5 3.65 7.14 0.10
C LEU A 5 4.05 6.00 -0.86
N MET A 6 4.22 4.79 -0.35
CA MET A 6 4.55 3.61 -1.14
C MET A 6 3.40 3.23 -2.09
N GLY A 7 2.15 3.25 -1.62
CA GLY A 7 0.98 3.06 -2.48
C GLY A 7 0.86 4.13 -3.58
N LEU A 8 1.18 5.39 -3.28
CA LEU A 8 1.20 6.46 -4.27
C LEU A 8 2.31 6.25 -5.32
N PHE A 9 3.52 5.86 -4.91
CA PHE A 9 4.64 5.60 -5.82
C PHE A 9 4.42 4.38 -6.71
N PHE A 10 3.76 3.34 -6.20
CA PHE A 10 3.32 2.21 -7.03
C PHE A 10 2.21 2.61 -8.01
N TYR A 11 1.26 3.49 -7.63
CA TYR A 11 0.20 3.97 -8.52
C TYR A 11 0.73 4.76 -9.72
N VAL A 12 1.78 5.58 -9.52
CA VAL A 12 2.45 6.31 -10.63
C VAL A 12 3.43 5.45 -11.43
N HIS A 13 3.51 4.14 -11.18
CA HIS A 13 4.43 3.22 -11.87
C HIS A 13 5.89 3.71 -11.82
N SER A 14 6.32 4.16 -10.64
CA SER A 14 7.67 4.71 -10.46
C SER A 14 8.74 3.65 -10.69
N VAL A 15 9.65 3.89 -11.63
CA VAL A 15 10.79 3.01 -11.97
C VAL A 15 11.66 2.69 -10.75
N ALA A 16 11.66 3.56 -9.74
CA ALA A 16 12.42 3.35 -8.50
C ALA A 16 11.96 2.14 -7.67
N LEU A 17 10.74 1.62 -7.90
CA LEU A 17 10.20 0.46 -7.17
C LEU A 17 10.13 -0.80 -8.06
N ILE A 18 10.77 -0.80 -9.24
CA ILE A 18 10.76 -1.95 -10.14
C ILE A 18 11.44 -3.19 -9.54
N GLU A 19 12.38 -2.99 -8.61
CA GLU A 19 13.10 -4.05 -7.89
C GLU A 19 12.22 -4.74 -6.83
N ASP A 20 11.18 -4.05 -6.35
CA ASP A 20 10.21 -4.59 -5.38
C ASP A 20 9.07 -5.36 -6.07
N LEU A 21 9.04 -5.40 -7.40
CA LEU A 21 8.03 -6.15 -8.15
C LEU A 21 8.39 -7.63 -8.24
N PRO A 22 7.41 -8.54 -8.03
CA PRO A 22 7.59 -9.96 -8.34
C PRO A 22 7.49 -10.18 -9.86
N ILE A 23 8.55 -9.81 -10.59
CA ILE A 23 8.73 -10.06 -12.02
C ILE A 23 9.76 -11.17 -12.23
N GLU A 24 9.59 -11.98 -13.28
CA GLU A 24 10.51 -13.07 -13.62
C GLU A 24 11.82 -12.50 -14.19
N GLU A 25 12.95 -13.19 -13.97
CA GLU A 25 14.26 -12.68 -14.42
C GLU A 25 14.45 -12.73 -15.94
N GLU A 26 13.65 -13.53 -16.66
CA GLU A 26 13.81 -13.73 -18.10
C GLU A 26 12.46 -13.62 -18.81
N TYR A 27 12.34 -12.66 -19.72
CA TYR A 27 11.18 -12.49 -20.61
C TYR A 27 11.62 -12.63 -22.06
N HIS A 28 10.87 -13.39 -22.84
CA HIS A 28 11.18 -13.64 -24.25
C HIS A 28 10.85 -12.44 -25.16
N SER A 29 10.03 -11.50 -24.69
CA SER A 29 9.65 -10.30 -25.43
C SER A 29 9.49 -9.07 -24.54
N LEU A 30 9.77 -7.88 -25.09
CA LEU A 30 9.63 -6.62 -24.37
C LEU A 30 8.17 -6.31 -23.99
N ASP A 31 7.21 -6.64 -24.87
CA ASP A 31 5.78 -6.42 -24.58
C ASP A 31 5.29 -7.27 -23.40
N GLU A 32 5.75 -8.51 -23.30
CA GLU A 32 5.41 -9.41 -22.21
C GLU A 32 6.00 -8.94 -20.88
N PHE A 33 7.23 -8.42 -20.90
CA PHE A 33 7.84 -7.74 -19.75
C PHE A 33 7.02 -6.53 -19.30
N TYR A 34 6.64 -5.62 -20.20
CA TYR A 34 5.87 -4.43 -19.84
C TYR A 34 4.48 -4.78 -19.31
N SER A 35 3.82 -5.79 -19.89
CA SER A 35 2.53 -6.28 -19.43
C SER A 35 2.61 -6.87 -18.02
N ALA A 36 3.59 -7.74 -17.77
CA ALA A 36 3.81 -8.37 -16.46
C ALA A 36 4.20 -7.33 -15.39
N ALA A 37 5.08 -6.39 -15.73
CA ALA A 37 5.48 -5.32 -14.83
C ALA A 37 4.27 -4.45 -14.45
N ASN A 38 3.46 -4.02 -15.42
CA ASN A 38 2.27 -3.20 -15.16
C ASN A 38 1.25 -3.95 -14.27
N ALA A 39 1.05 -5.25 -14.50
CA ALA A 39 0.18 -6.07 -13.65
C ALA A 39 0.71 -6.12 -12.19
N ALA A 40 2.00 -6.37 -12.01
CA ALA A 40 2.64 -6.44 -10.70
C ALA A 40 2.63 -5.08 -9.96
N TYR A 41 2.84 -3.96 -10.66
CA TYR A 41 2.69 -2.61 -10.10
C TYR A 41 1.29 -2.40 -9.52
N ASN A 42 0.26 -2.72 -10.29
CA ASN A 42 -1.13 -2.56 -9.85
C ASN A 42 -1.44 -3.48 -8.67
N GLN A 43 -1.00 -4.74 -8.70
CA GLN A 43 -1.20 -5.69 -7.60
C GLN A 43 -0.61 -5.18 -6.28
N ASN A 44 0.65 -4.71 -6.32
CA ASN A 44 1.34 -4.17 -5.16
C ASN A 44 0.73 -2.85 -4.67
N ALA A 45 0.29 -1.98 -5.59
CA ALA A 45 -0.43 -0.76 -5.26
C ALA A 45 -1.71 -1.04 -4.47
N TYR A 46 -2.53 -2.00 -4.94
CA TYR A 46 -3.77 -2.38 -4.25
C TYR A 46 -3.51 -2.94 -2.85
N ASN A 47 -2.52 -3.82 -2.71
CA ASN A 47 -2.14 -4.38 -1.41
C ASN A 47 -1.73 -3.28 -0.42
N CYS A 48 -0.90 -2.33 -0.86
CA CYS A 48 -0.49 -1.19 -0.03
C CYS A 48 -1.67 -0.30 0.35
N TRP A 49 -2.59 -0.06 -0.59
CA TRP A 49 -3.75 0.79 -0.35
C TRP A 49 -4.73 0.17 0.65
N ILE A 50 -5.00 -1.13 0.53
CA ILE A 50 -5.83 -1.89 1.48
C ILE A 50 -5.21 -1.83 2.87
N ALA A 51 -3.90 -2.09 2.98
CA ALA A 51 -3.19 -1.99 4.25
C ALA A 51 -3.31 -0.57 4.84
N ALA A 52 -3.09 0.47 4.04
CA ALA A 52 -3.24 1.85 4.48
C ALA A 52 -4.64 2.15 5.02
N CYS A 53 -5.69 1.67 4.33
CA CYS A 53 -7.07 1.78 4.80
C CYS A 53 -7.29 1.09 6.15
N ILE A 54 -6.77 -0.13 6.33
CA ILE A 54 -6.87 -0.86 7.61
C ILE A 54 -6.20 -0.05 8.73
N TYR A 55 -5.00 0.48 8.51
CA TYR A 55 -4.30 1.29 9.52
C TYR A 55 -5.09 2.55 9.89
N VAL A 56 -5.71 3.23 8.93
CA VAL A 56 -6.56 4.41 9.20
C VAL A 56 -7.78 4.00 10.03
N LEU A 57 -8.45 2.91 9.67
CA LEU A 57 -9.62 2.43 10.42
C LEU A 57 -9.24 2.05 11.86
N THR A 58 -8.15 1.31 12.06
CA THR A 58 -7.66 0.98 13.41
C THR A 58 -7.36 2.24 14.21
N LEU A 59 -6.72 3.24 13.60
CA LEU A 59 -6.39 4.52 14.26
C LEU A 59 -7.66 5.28 14.67
N LEU A 60 -8.69 5.31 13.83
CA LEU A 60 -9.98 5.91 14.17
C LEU A 60 -10.66 5.19 15.34
N LEU A 61 -10.70 3.86 15.32
CA LEU A 61 -11.27 3.06 16.40
C LEU A 61 -10.52 3.27 17.71
N SER A 62 -9.18 3.25 17.68
CA SER A 62 -8.35 3.51 18.86
C SER A 62 -8.53 4.94 19.38
N ALA A 63 -8.68 5.94 18.50
CA ALA A 63 -8.97 7.31 18.91
C ALA A 63 -10.35 7.45 19.56
N GLN A 64 -11.38 6.77 19.02
CA GLN A 64 -12.71 6.72 19.62
C GLN A 64 -12.69 6.06 21.00
N GLN A 65 -11.99 4.92 21.14
CA GLN A 65 -11.82 4.22 22.41
C GLN A 65 -11.05 5.07 23.42
N PHE A 66 -9.97 5.73 22.99
CA PHE A 66 -9.19 6.64 23.84
C PHE A 66 -10.06 7.82 24.32
N TYR A 67 -10.84 8.43 23.43
CA TYR A 67 -11.74 9.52 23.78
C TYR A 67 -12.77 9.07 24.82
N VAL A 68 -13.49 7.97 24.59
CA VAL A 68 -14.47 7.46 25.56
C VAL A 68 -13.82 7.11 26.90
N ASN A 69 -12.68 6.41 26.88
CA ASN A 69 -11.97 6.00 28.09
C ASN A 69 -11.44 7.21 28.89
N SER A 70 -10.90 8.23 28.23
CA SER A 70 -10.44 9.46 28.88
C SER A 70 -11.55 10.19 29.65
N ARG A 71 -12.81 10.06 29.22
CA ARG A 71 -13.98 10.67 29.87
C ARG A 71 -14.50 9.85 31.04
N VAL A 72 -14.33 8.52 31.00
CA VAL A 72 -14.68 7.64 32.13
C VAL A 72 -13.66 7.79 33.27
N THR A 73 -12.37 7.93 32.96
CA THR A 73 -11.33 8.11 33.99
C THR A 73 -11.34 9.50 34.65
N ALA A 74 -11.91 10.52 34.00
CA ALA A 74 -11.98 11.88 34.53
C ALA A 74 -13.22 12.16 35.43
N ASN A 75 -14.15 11.20 35.53
CA ASN A 75 -15.32 11.23 36.43
C ASN A 75 -15.10 10.29 37.62
#